data_AF-A0A0S3AHL1-F1
#
_entry.id   AF-A0A0S3AHL1-F1
#
_cell.length_a   1.000
_cell.length_b   1.000
_cell.length_c   1.000
_cell.angle_alpha   90.00
_cell.angle_beta   90.00
_cell.angle_gamma   90.00
#
_symmetry.space_group_name_H-M   'P 1'
#
loop_
_entity.id
_entity.type
_entity.pdbx_description
1 polymer ?
#
loop_
_entity_poly.entity_id
_entity_poly.type
_entity_poly.pdbx_seq_one_letter_code
_entity_poly.pdbx_strand_id
1 'polypeptide(L)'
;MNIRIRTLLAESIVAFSLLGVATQAIATATVEVYKSPTCGCCAKWVDHMRDHGFTVKTHDVGNKEIRKKSGISETVGSCHTALVNGYAIEGHVPAPDVIRLLKEKPKAIGLAVPDMPHGSPGMEGSRSDPYNVLLLKERDQTRTNATIYNRYDPYAKKTEPLPQNLEAENRSSSVMRLK
;
A
#
# COMPACT_ATOMS: atom_id res chain seq x y z
N MET A 1 65.87 -35.95 -28.12
CA MET A 1 66.16 -34.63 -28.70
C MET A 1 65.20 -33.63 -28.08
N ASN A 2 65.69 -32.81 -27.16
CA ASN A 2 64.90 -31.80 -26.43
C ASN A 2 64.66 -30.60 -27.34
N ILE A 3 63.41 -30.13 -27.46
CA ILE A 3 63.13 -28.81 -28.04
C ILE A 3 62.36 -27.99 -27.00
N ARG A 4 62.99 -26.88 -26.63
CA ARG A 4 62.60 -25.96 -25.56
C ARG A 4 61.42 -25.07 -25.97
N ILE A 5 60.66 -24.74 -24.94
CA ILE A 5 59.51 -23.84 -24.85
C ILE A 5 59.84 -22.44 -25.39
N ARG A 6 58.94 -21.85 -26.19
CA ARG A 6 58.78 -20.40 -26.36
C ARG A 6 57.30 -20.03 -26.30
N THR A 7 56.96 -19.28 -25.25
CA THR A 7 55.71 -18.59 -24.94
C THR A 7 55.19 -17.75 -26.10
N LEU A 8 53.87 -17.77 -26.37
CA LEU A 8 53.06 -16.58 -26.66
C LEU A 8 51.56 -16.87 -26.39
N LEU A 9 50.92 -15.88 -25.79
CA LEU A 9 49.55 -15.80 -25.29
C LEU A 9 48.51 -15.89 -26.43
N ALA A 10 47.40 -16.56 -26.16
CA ALA A 10 46.09 -16.23 -26.75
C ALA A 10 44.99 -16.73 -25.81
N GLU A 11 44.71 -15.92 -24.80
CA GLU A 11 43.47 -15.96 -24.05
C GLU A 11 42.31 -15.61 -24.99
N SER A 12 41.25 -16.42 -25.00
CA SER A 12 39.88 -15.97 -25.31
C SER A 12 38.89 -17.08 -24.95
N ILE A 13 38.56 -17.19 -23.66
CA ILE A 13 37.29 -17.80 -23.22
C ILE A 13 36.32 -16.65 -23.05
N VAL A 14 35.58 -16.29 -24.10
CA VAL A 14 34.39 -15.44 -23.96
C VAL A 14 33.19 -16.36 -23.83
N ALA A 15 32.98 -16.89 -22.62
CA ALA A 15 31.72 -17.51 -22.26
C ALA A 15 30.72 -16.39 -21.94
N PHE A 16 29.95 -15.99 -22.94
CA PHE A 16 28.92 -14.98 -22.81
C PHE A 16 27.73 -15.57 -22.05
N SER A 17 27.73 -15.41 -20.72
CA SER A 17 26.60 -15.78 -19.87
C SER A 17 25.40 -14.90 -20.22
N LEU A 18 24.43 -15.43 -20.97
CA LEU A 18 23.10 -14.85 -21.11
C LEU A 18 22.39 -14.89 -19.75
N LEU A 19 22.53 -13.84 -18.95
CA LEU A 19 21.58 -13.54 -17.88
C LEU A 19 20.30 -13.05 -18.56
N GLY A 20 19.35 -13.97 -18.77
CA GLY A 20 17.98 -13.60 -19.14
C GLY A 20 17.38 -12.74 -18.04
N VAL A 21 17.22 -11.44 -18.31
CA VAL A 21 16.42 -10.56 -17.47
C VAL A 21 14.97 -10.98 -17.69
N ALA A 22 14.45 -11.83 -16.81
CA ALA A 22 13.03 -12.11 -16.75
C ALA A 22 12.32 -10.83 -16.31
N THR A 23 11.82 -10.06 -17.27
CA THR A 23 10.87 -8.98 -17.03
C THR A 23 9.60 -9.63 -16.49
N GLN A 24 9.47 -9.69 -15.17
CA GLN A 24 8.21 -10.07 -14.55
C GLN A 24 7.19 -9.00 -14.93
N ALA A 25 6.31 -9.32 -15.87
CA ALA A 25 5.13 -8.51 -16.13
C ALA A 25 4.37 -8.44 -14.80
N ILE A 26 4.35 -7.25 -14.17
CA ILE A 26 3.49 -6.98 -13.03
C ILE A 26 2.08 -7.02 -13.62
N ALA A 27 1.42 -8.17 -13.53
CA ALA A 27 0.02 -8.27 -13.87
C ALA A 27 -0.71 -7.23 -13.01
N THR A 28 -1.23 -6.18 -13.64
CA THR A 28 -2.01 -5.14 -12.97
C THR A 28 -3.19 -5.84 -12.30
N ALA A 29 -3.24 -5.82 -10.96
CA ALA A 29 -4.29 -6.51 -10.23
C ALA A 29 -5.65 -5.94 -10.68
N THR A 30 -6.58 -6.83 -11.07
CA THR A 30 -7.94 -6.42 -11.40
C THR A 30 -8.74 -6.25 -10.11
N VAL A 31 -9.34 -5.08 -9.96
CA VAL A 31 -10.21 -4.71 -8.83
C VAL A 31 -11.66 -4.74 -9.32
N GLU A 32 -12.47 -5.60 -8.72
CA GLU A 32 -13.91 -5.70 -8.99
C GLU A 32 -14.65 -4.87 -7.95
N VAL A 33 -15.30 -3.77 -8.35
CA VAL A 33 -15.91 -2.78 -7.46
C VAL A 33 -17.42 -2.84 -7.56
N TYR A 34 -18.10 -3.08 -6.44
CA TYR A 34 -19.54 -3.12 -6.34
C TYR A 34 -20.03 -1.83 -5.70
N LYS A 35 -20.86 -1.07 -6.40
CA LYS A 35 -21.35 0.25 -5.98
C LYS A 35 -22.76 0.51 -6.50
N SER A 36 -23.41 1.54 -5.95
CA SER A 36 -24.62 2.09 -6.59
C SER A 36 -24.25 2.81 -7.90
N PRO A 37 -25.07 2.71 -8.97
CA PRO A 37 -24.85 3.46 -10.22
C PRO A 37 -24.78 4.98 -10.00
N THR A 38 -25.49 5.49 -8.99
CA THR A 38 -25.61 6.93 -8.70
C THR A 38 -24.62 7.45 -7.67
N CYS A 39 -23.71 6.60 -7.16
CA CYS A 39 -22.73 7.01 -6.16
C CYS A 39 -21.53 7.74 -6.79
N GLY A 40 -21.57 9.07 -6.79
CA GLY A 40 -20.51 9.90 -7.38
C GLY A 40 -19.15 9.76 -6.71
N CYS A 41 -19.08 9.68 -5.38
CA CYS A 41 -17.80 9.49 -4.67
C CYS A 41 -17.18 8.11 -4.94
N CYS A 42 -18.01 7.07 -5.08
CA CYS A 42 -17.55 5.74 -5.48
C CYS A 42 -16.90 5.75 -6.88
N ALA A 43 -17.44 6.54 -7.81
CA ALA A 43 -16.85 6.70 -9.14
C ALA A 43 -15.49 7.40 -9.07
N LYS A 44 -15.37 8.47 -8.28
CA LYS A 44 -14.07 9.14 -8.06
C LYS A 44 -13.03 8.22 -7.41
N TRP A 45 -13.43 7.38 -6.46
CA TRP A 45 -12.53 6.39 -5.87
C TRP A 45 -12.06 5.34 -6.91
N VAL A 46 -12.95 4.92 -7.82
CA VAL A 46 -12.59 4.06 -8.94
C VAL A 46 -11.53 4.73 -9.83
N ASP A 47 -11.68 6.02 -10.13
CA ASP A 47 -10.69 6.77 -10.92
C ASP A 47 -9.37 6.88 -10.17
N HIS A 48 -9.39 7.16 -8.87
CA HIS A 48 -8.20 7.13 -8.01
C HIS A 48 -7.46 5.79 -8.10
N MET A 49 -8.18 4.66 -8.07
CA MET A 49 -7.56 3.35 -8.23
C MET A 49 -6.95 3.14 -9.63
N ARG A 50 -7.62 3.60 -10.68
CA ARG A 50 -7.08 3.54 -12.06
C ARG A 50 -5.82 4.38 -12.21
N ASP A 51 -5.79 5.58 -11.64
CA ASP A 51 -4.63 6.48 -11.65
C ASP A 51 -3.41 5.88 -10.93
N HIS A 52 -3.65 4.92 -10.01
CA HIS A 52 -2.61 4.16 -9.32
C HIS A 52 -2.26 2.82 -10.03
N GLY A 53 -2.69 2.64 -11.28
CA GLY A 53 -2.30 1.51 -12.12
C GLY A 53 -3.13 0.24 -11.93
N PHE A 54 -4.25 0.30 -11.20
CA PHE A 54 -5.17 -0.83 -11.12
C PHE A 54 -6.07 -0.90 -12.35
N THR A 55 -6.30 -2.13 -12.84
CA THR A 55 -7.43 -2.36 -13.76
C THR A 55 -8.70 -2.45 -12.92
N VAL A 56 -9.69 -1.59 -13.17
CA VAL A 56 -10.92 -1.54 -12.36
C VAL A 56 -12.15 -1.85 -13.18
N LYS A 57 -12.91 -2.86 -12.74
CA LYS A 57 -14.22 -3.25 -13.29
C LYS A 57 -15.30 -2.92 -12.26
N THR A 58 -16.41 -2.34 -12.72
CA THR A 58 -17.49 -1.87 -11.84
C THR A 58 -18.76 -2.70 -12.04
N HIS A 59 -19.43 -3.01 -10.93
CA HIS A 59 -20.75 -3.65 -10.86
C HIS A 59 -21.74 -2.68 -10.21
N ASP A 60 -22.66 -2.15 -11.01
CA ASP A 60 -23.60 -1.11 -10.60
C ASP A 60 -24.89 -1.68 -9.98
N VAL A 61 -24.73 -2.53 -8.96
CA VAL A 61 -25.83 -3.27 -8.30
C VAL A 61 -25.99 -2.95 -6.82
N GLY A 62 -25.20 -2.00 -6.29
CA GLY A 62 -25.01 -1.80 -4.86
C GLY A 62 -24.05 -2.83 -4.26
N ASN A 63 -23.74 -2.71 -2.96
CA ASN A 63 -22.67 -3.50 -2.33
C ASN A 63 -23.08 -4.33 -1.11
N LYS A 64 -24.35 -4.25 -0.66
CA LYS A 64 -24.80 -4.94 0.55
C LYS A 64 -24.54 -6.46 0.51
N GLU A 65 -24.87 -7.09 -0.61
CA GLU A 65 -24.70 -8.54 -0.78
C GLU A 65 -23.21 -8.93 -0.78
N ILE A 66 -22.39 -8.22 -1.55
CA ILE A 66 -20.96 -8.54 -1.63
C ILE A 66 -20.25 -8.27 -0.31
N ARG A 67 -20.61 -7.20 0.41
CA ARG A 67 -20.08 -6.89 1.75
C ARG A 67 -20.28 -8.07 2.70
N LYS A 68 -21.52 -8.56 2.79
CA LYS A 68 -21.87 -9.70 3.64
C LYS A 68 -21.12 -10.97 3.22
N LYS A 69 -21.06 -11.27 1.92
CA LYS A 69 -20.32 -12.43 1.39
C LYS A 69 -18.82 -12.36 1.70
N SER A 70 -18.25 -11.16 1.68
CA SER A 70 -16.85 -10.89 2.04
C SER A 70 -16.56 -10.97 3.54
N GLY A 71 -17.59 -11.08 4.40
CA GLY A 71 -17.41 -11.14 5.86
C GLY A 71 -17.09 -9.79 6.49
N ILE A 72 -17.52 -8.70 5.85
CA ILE A 72 -17.41 -7.35 6.38
C ILE A 72 -18.67 -7.05 7.19
N SER A 73 -18.50 -6.68 8.47
CA SER A 73 -19.61 -6.26 9.33
C SER A 73 -20.24 -4.96 8.83
N GLU A 74 -21.55 -4.79 9.02
CA GLU A 74 -22.24 -3.54 8.72
C GLU A 74 -21.65 -2.35 9.50
N THR A 75 -21.10 -2.58 10.69
CA THR A 75 -20.51 -1.54 11.55
C THR A 75 -19.21 -0.94 11.00
N VAL A 76 -18.57 -1.60 10.03
CA VAL A 76 -17.38 -1.10 9.31
C VAL A 76 -17.69 -0.83 7.83
N GLY A 77 -18.98 -0.84 7.46
CA GLY A 77 -19.42 -0.67 6.08
C GLY A 77 -19.29 0.78 5.56
N SER A 78 -19.26 0.91 4.23
CA SER A 78 -19.17 2.18 3.51
C SER A 78 -20.13 2.21 2.29
N CYS A 79 -19.84 2.99 1.25
CA CYS A 79 -20.67 3.16 0.06
C CYS A 79 -20.40 2.14 -1.05
N HIS A 80 -19.23 1.48 -1.02
CA HIS A 80 -18.84 0.46 -1.98
C HIS A 80 -17.95 -0.60 -1.34
N THR A 81 -17.88 -1.75 -1.99
CA THR A 81 -17.00 -2.86 -1.60
C THR A 81 -16.29 -3.34 -2.86
N ALA A 82 -14.98 -3.48 -2.79
CA ALA A 82 -14.16 -3.98 -3.89
C ALA A 82 -13.48 -5.29 -3.52
N LEU A 83 -13.18 -6.11 -4.53
CA LEU A 83 -12.45 -7.37 -4.40
C LEU A 83 -11.19 -7.33 -5.24
N VAL A 84 -10.06 -7.73 -4.65
CA VAL A 84 -8.77 -7.80 -5.35
C VAL A 84 -7.89 -8.88 -4.73
N ASN A 85 -7.43 -9.84 -5.55
CA ASN A 85 -6.52 -10.92 -5.14
C ASN A 85 -6.91 -11.64 -3.83
N GLY A 86 -8.20 -11.86 -3.61
CA GLY A 86 -8.73 -12.53 -2.42
C GLY A 86 -8.98 -11.63 -1.21
N TYR A 87 -8.62 -10.35 -1.28
CA TYR A 87 -8.96 -9.35 -0.26
C TYR A 87 -10.21 -8.57 -0.60
N ALA A 88 -10.95 -8.17 0.43
CA ALA A 88 -12.04 -7.21 0.34
C ALA A 88 -11.57 -5.81 0.74
N ILE A 89 -11.96 -4.79 0.00
CA ILE A 89 -11.62 -3.39 0.25
C ILE A 89 -12.94 -2.64 0.45
N GLU A 90 -13.23 -2.24 1.68
CA GLU A 90 -14.48 -1.57 2.04
C GLU A 90 -14.29 -0.05 2.10
N GLY A 91 -15.03 0.68 1.28
CA GLY A 91 -15.03 2.13 1.28
C GLY A 91 -13.77 2.77 0.73
N HIS A 92 -13.58 4.03 1.09
CA HIS A 92 -12.59 4.95 0.51
C HIS A 92 -11.15 4.68 1.01
N VAL A 93 -10.69 3.43 0.92
CA VAL A 93 -9.33 3.01 1.27
C VAL A 93 -8.34 3.58 0.24
N PRO A 94 -7.26 4.25 0.66
CA PRO A 94 -6.28 4.77 -0.29
C PRO A 94 -5.52 3.68 -1.05
N ALA A 95 -5.37 3.87 -2.37
CA ALA A 95 -4.61 2.97 -3.24
C ALA A 95 -3.21 2.58 -2.70
N PRO A 96 -2.40 3.48 -2.09
CA PRO A 96 -1.12 3.08 -1.48
C PRO A 96 -1.26 2.01 -0.38
N ASP A 97 -2.31 2.06 0.43
CA ASP A 97 -2.58 1.04 1.45
C ASP A 97 -3.03 -0.28 0.82
N VAL A 98 -3.81 -0.24 -0.26
CA VAL A 98 -4.17 -1.45 -1.04
C VAL A 98 -2.93 -2.08 -1.67
N ILE A 99 -2.03 -1.28 -2.25
CA ILE A 99 -0.75 -1.76 -2.81
C ILE A 99 0.09 -2.43 -1.71
N ARG A 100 0.20 -1.79 -0.54
CA ARG A 100 0.94 -2.36 0.60
C ARG A 100 0.33 -3.69 1.05
N LEU A 101 -1.00 -3.77 1.17
CA LEU A 101 -1.71 -5.01 1.50
C LEU A 101 -1.38 -6.13 0.51
N LEU A 102 -1.44 -5.85 -0.80
CA LEU A 102 -1.18 -6.83 -1.84
C LEU A 102 0.28 -7.26 -1.93
N LYS A 103 1.21 -6.40 -1.50
CA LYS A 103 2.64 -6.71 -1.40
C LYS A 103 2.93 -7.59 -0.18
N GLU A 104 2.41 -7.20 0.98
CA GLU A 104 2.69 -7.87 2.27
C GLU A 104 1.89 -9.16 2.45
N LYS A 105 0.73 -9.26 1.80
CA LYS A 105 -0.20 -10.40 1.85
C LYS A 105 -0.45 -10.94 3.27
N PRO A 106 -0.83 -10.09 4.24
CA PRO A 106 -1.11 -10.57 5.59
C PRO A 106 -2.33 -11.50 5.59
N LYS A 107 -2.40 -12.40 6.57
CA LYS A 107 -3.62 -13.19 6.82
C LYS A 107 -4.73 -12.27 7.31
N ALA A 108 -5.59 -11.86 6.39
CA ALA A 108 -6.68 -10.94 6.64
C ALA A 108 -7.79 -11.14 5.60
N ILE A 109 -8.97 -10.65 5.93
CA ILE A 109 -10.06 -10.47 4.97
C ILE A 109 -9.78 -9.29 4.07
N GLY A 110 -9.24 -8.20 4.63
CA GLY A 110 -9.14 -6.98 3.88
C GLY A 110 -8.91 -5.71 4.66
N LEU A 111 -9.13 -4.59 3.97
CA LEU A 111 -9.06 -3.24 4.53
C LEU A 111 -10.43 -2.58 4.54
N ALA A 112 -10.67 -1.72 5.51
CA ALA A 112 -11.88 -0.91 5.57
C ALA A 112 -11.58 0.53 5.97
N VAL A 113 -12.19 1.48 5.25
CA VAL A 113 -12.46 2.83 5.74
C VAL A 113 -13.97 2.90 5.95
N PRO A 114 -14.45 2.74 7.20
CA PRO A 114 -15.89 2.80 7.45
C PRO A 114 -16.46 4.18 7.18
N ASP A 115 -17.77 4.23 6.93
CA ASP A 115 -18.52 5.44 6.62
C ASP A 115 -17.98 6.11 5.33
N MET A 116 -17.93 7.44 5.27
CA MET A 116 -17.37 8.20 4.14
C MET A 116 -16.68 9.48 4.66
N PRO A 117 -15.51 9.36 5.29
CA PRO A 117 -14.82 10.52 5.86
C PRO A 117 -14.39 11.49 4.76
N HIS A 118 -14.63 12.79 4.96
CA HIS A 118 -14.19 13.81 4.01
C HIS A 118 -12.66 13.82 3.90
N GLY A 119 -12.13 14.04 2.70
CA GLY A 119 -10.69 14.02 2.44
C GLY A 119 -10.10 12.63 2.18
N SER A 120 -10.86 11.55 2.37
CA SER A 120 -10.48 10.24 1.81
C SER A 120 -10.60 10.23 0.27
N PRO A 121 -9.93 9.31 -0.45
CA PRO A 121 -9.92 9.34 -1.91
C PRO A 121 -11.31 9.20 -2.53
N GLY A 122 -11.71 10.14 -3.37
CA GLY A 122 -13.06 10.28 -3.91
C GLY A 122 -14.05 11.06 -3.03
N MET A 123 -13.64 11.44 -1.81
CA MET A 123 -14.37 12.29 -0.86
C MET A 123 -13.65 13.62 -0.59
N GLU A 124 -12.74 14.02 -1.48
CA GLU A 124 -11.99 15.28 -1.36
C GLU A 124 -12.90 16.50 -1.48
N GLY A 125 -12.50 17.58 -0.81
CA GLY A 125 -13.22 18.86 -0.80
C GLY A 125 -12.51 19.88 0.09
N SER A 126 -13.22 20.92 0.50
CA SER A 126 -12.70 21.96 1.41
C SER A 126 -12.48 21.48 2.84
N ARG A 127 -13.14 20.38 3.23
CA ARG A 127 -13.05 19.73 4.54
C ARG A 127 -12.27 18.42 4.42
N SER A 128 -11.46 18.11 5.42
CA SER A 128 -10.83 16.80 5.58
C SER A 128 -11.00 16.34 7.03
N ASP A 129 -11.55 15.15 7.22
CA ASP A 129 -11.71 14.52 8.54
C ASP A 129 -10.55 13.56 8.80
N PRO A 130 -10.07 13.41 10.05
CA PRO A 130 -9.15 12.34 10.38
C PRO A 130 -9.87 10.99 10.31
N TYR A 131 -9.20 9.99 9.75
CA TYR A 131 -9.73 8.63 9.65
C TYR A 131 -8.64 7.57 9.78
N ASN A 132 -9.06 6.35 10.10
CA ASN A 132 -8.19 5.19 10.13
C ASN A 132 -8.56 4.26 8.98
N VAL A 133 -7.55 3.66 8.37
CA VAL A 133 -7.72 2.44 7.60
C VAL A 133 -7.61 1.27 8.56
N LEU A 134 -8.62 0.41 8.59
CA LEU A 134 -8.68 -0.76 9.47
C LEU A 134 -8.24 -2.00 8.70
N LEU A 135 -7.44 -2.86 9.33
CA LEU A 135 -7.16 -4.22 8.88
C LEU A 135 -8.14 -5.18 9.54
N LEU A 136 -8.97 -5.82 8.72
CA LEU A 136 -9.93 -6.83 9.15
C LEU A 136 -9.29 -8.21 9.01
N LYS A 137 -8.89 -8.80 10.13
CA LYS A 137 -8.24 -10.12 10.17
C LYS A 137 -9.24 -11.27 10.09
N GLU A 138 -10.43 -11.06 10.64
CA GLU A 138 -11.46 -12.08 10.83
C GLU A 138 -12.82 -11.57 10.37
N ARG A 139 -13.75 -12.50 10.10
CA ARG A 139 -15.08 -12.16 9.59
C ARG A 139 -15.85 -11.41 10.66
N ASP A 140 -16.67 -10.48 10.22
CA ASP A 140 -17.61 -9.72 11.04
C ASP A 140 -16.95 -8.89 12.15
N GLN A 141 -15.65 -8.61 12.03
CA GLN A 141 -14.95 -7.65 12.88
C GLN A 141 -15.58 -6.26 12.80
N THR A 142 -15.60 -5.57 13.94
CA THR A 142 -16.19 -4.25 14.12
C THR A 142 -15.08 -3.21 14.30
N ARG A 143 -15.46 -1.93 14.36
CA ARG A 143 -14.51 -0.83 14.59
C ARG A 143 -13.71 -0.98 15.90
N THR A 144 -14.27 -1.62 16.92
CA THR A 144 -13.66 -1.71 18.26
C THR A 144 -12.63 -2.84 18.40
N ASN A 145 -12.68 -3.85 17.53
CA ASN A 145 -11.77 -5.01 17.60
C ASN A 145 -10.88 -5.17 16.35
N ALA A 146 -11.07 -4.33 15.32
CA ALA A 146 -10.17 -4.28 14.17
C ALA A 146 -8.82 -3.66 14.52
N THR A 147 -7.77 -4.07 13.79
CA THR A 147 -6.43 -3.47 13.93
C THR A 147 -6.34 -2.22 13.07
N ILE A 148 -5.72 -1.15 13.56
CA ILE A 148 -5.46 0.04 12.74
C ILE A 148 -4.27 -0.25 11.81
N TYR A 149 -4.52 -0.17 10.51
CA TYR A 149 -3.53 -0.40 9.45
C TYR A 149 -2.75 0.87 9.09
N ASN A 150 -3.44 2.00 9.06
CA ASN A 150 -2.87 3.31 8.81
C ASN A 150 -3.76 4.41 9.41
N ARG A 151 -3.19 5.59 9.67
CA ARG A 151 -3.90 6.77 10.17
C ARG A 151 -3.69 7.93 9.21
N TYR A 152 -4.79 8.57 8.84
CA TYR A 152 -4.79 9.81 8.06
C TYR A 152 -5.35 10.89 8.97
N ASP A 153 -4.48 11.82 9.38
CA ASP A 153 -4.86 12.97 10.19
C ASP A 153 -4.38 14.24 9.49
N PRO A 154 -5.29 15.02 8.86
CA PRO A 154 -4.92 16.24 8.16
C PRO A 154 -4.44 17.35 9.11
N TYR A 155 -4.63 17.19 10.43
CA TYR A 155 -4.25 18.17 11.45
C TYR A 155 -2.99 17.77 12.23
N ALA A 156 -2.41 16.60 11.96
CA ALA A 156 -1.17 16.18 12.60
C ALA A 156 -0.05 17.16 12.24
N LYS A 157 0.57 17.78 13.25
CA LYS A 157 1.79 18.57 13.06
C LYS A 157 2.85 17.62 12.49
N LYS A 158 3.42 17.97 11.33
CA LYS A 158 4.62 17.28 10.84
C LYS A 158 5.67 17.40 11.95
N THR A 159 5.98 16.29 12.61
CA THR A 159 7.16 16.23 13.46
C THR A 159 8.35 16.46 12.55
N GLU A 160 9.00 17.62 12.66
CA GLU A 160 10.31 17.80 12.07
C GLU A 160 11.21 16.67 12.59
N PRO A 161 12.02 16.03 11.74
CA PRO A 161 13.02 15.10 12.23
C PRO A 161 13.89 15.81 13.26
N LEU A 162 14.12 15.19 14.43
CA LEU A 162 15.08 15.71 15.40
C LEU A 162 16.40 16.01 14.65
N PRO A 163 16.99 17.20 14.81
CA PRO A 163 18.29 17.49 14.21
C PRO A 163 19.31 16.45 14.69
N GLN A 164 19.92 15.73 13.75
CA GLN A 164 20.91 14.67 14.01
C GLN A 164 22.21 15.17 14.69
N ASN A 165 22.31 16.46 14.98
CA ASN A 165 23.56 17.09 15.42
C ASN A 165 23.68 17.28 16.93
N LEU A 166 22.71 16.86 17.74
CA LEU A 166 22.79 17.01 19.20
C LEU A 166 23.69 15.95 19.89
N GLU A 167 24.08 14.88 19.21
CA GLU A 167 24.99 13.86 19.77
C GLU A 167 26.48 14.17 19.53
N ALA A 168 26.81 15.08 18.63
CA ALA A 168 28.19 15.40 18.29
C ALA A 168 28.83 16.46 19.22
N GLU A 169 28.04 17.38 19.78
CA GLU A 169 28.59 18.47 20.59
C GLU A 169 28.93 18.07 22.04
N ASN A 170 28.34 16.99 22.58
CA ASN A 170 28.56 16.61 23.97
C ASN A 170 29.78 15.70 24.21
N ARG A 171 30.56 15.37 23.17
CA ARG A 171 31.83 14.62 23.31
C ARG A 171 33.09 15.49 23.20
N SER A 172 32.97 16.77 22.86
CA SER A 172 34.14 17.63 22.65
C SER A 172 34.52 18.54 23.83
N SER A 173 33.77 18.52 24.94
CA SER A 173 34.03 19.41 26.10
C SER A 173 34.91 18.79 27.22
N SER A 174 35.45 17.58 27.04
CA SER A 174 36.16 16.86 28.12
C SER A 174 37.67 16.70 27.87
N VAL A 175 38.35 17.72 27.35
CA VAL A 175 39.82 17.74 27.28
C VAL A 175 40.38 19.13 27.62
N MET A 176 41.30 19.15 28.60
CA MET A 176 42.18 20.24 29.09
C MET A 176 41.63 21.23 30.13
N ARG A 177 42.06 21.05 31.40
CA ARG A 177 43.18 21.84 31.95
C ARG A 177 43.78 21.20 33.21
N LEU A 178 45.03 20.76 33.09
CA LEU A 178 45.97 20.50 34.18
C LEU A 178 46.76 21.79 34.45
N LYS A 179 46.66 22.31 35.68
CA LYS A 179 47.71 22.91 36.54
C LYS A 179 47.07 23.71 37.65
#